data_AF-A0AAU4G608-F1
#
_entry.id   AF-A0AAU4G608-F1
#
_cell.length_a   1.000
_cell.length_b   1.000
_cell.length_c   1.000
_cell.angle_alpha   90.00
_cell.angle_beta   90.00
_cell.angle_gamma   90.00
#
_symmetry.space_group_name_H-M   'P 1'
#
loop_
_entity.id
_entity.type
_entity.pdbx_description
1 polymer ?
#
loop_
_entity_poly.entity_id
_entity_poly.type
_entity_poly.pdbx_seq_one_letter_code
_entity_poly.pdbx_strand_id
1 'polypeptide(L)'
;MDLAEIFGTECAEPQTIDWAEVEAAYGAPLPADYRAYADAYPALELDSQFVIRHPLSKNTTSKLVECGKDVLEAFAGGRREFPEAVPYPLFPEPGGLLPWGSDYDGADYFWRTAGRPGEWTIAVFESAEWWEFPGGFGAFWTELAAGRIDSPVIAEGYLRPGYSVRCVGD
;
A
#
# COMPACT_ATOMS: atom_id res chain seq x y z
N MET A 1 15.14 -8.86 3.64
CA MET A 1 15.30 -8.89 2.19
C MET A 1 15.45 -7.46 1.72
N ASP A 2 16.22 -7.22 0.67
CA ASP A 2 16.27 -5.89 0.06
C ASP A 2 15.17 -5.72 -1.01
N LEU A 3 15.04 -4.50 -1.56
CA LEU A 3 14.02 -4.20 -2.58
C LEU A 3 14.23 -5.00 -3.86
N ALA A 4 15.47 -5.32 -4.25
CA ALA A 4 15.75 -6.08 -5.48
C ALA A 4 15.39 -7.57 -5.33
N GLU A 5 15.56 -8.12 -4.13
CA GLU A 5 15.10 -9.48 -3.80
C GLU A 5 13.57 -9.59 -3.81
N ILE A 6 12.85 -8.51 -3.47
CA ILE A 6 11.38 -8.49 -3.41
C ILE A 6 10.77 -8.10 -4.76
N PHE A 7 11.24 -7.03 -5.39
CA PHE A 7 10.61 -6.44 -6.57
C PHE A 7 11.36 -6.74 -7.87
N GLY A 8 12.42 -7.55 -7.81
CA GLY A 8 13.27 -7.86 -8.94
C GLY A 8 14.14 -6.67 -9.38
N THR A 9 15.05 -6.91 -10.30
CA THR A 9 15.91 -5.87 -10.89
C THR A 9 15.43 -5.41 -12.27
N GLU A 10 14.49 -6.15 -12.87
CA GLU A 10 14.02 -5.90 -14.23
C GLU A 10 13.17 -4.62 -14.36
N CYS A 11 12.43 -4.27 -13.32
CA CYS A 11 11.69 -3.00 -13.21
C CYS A 11 12.43 -1.93 -12.41
N ALA A 12 13.67 -2.18 -11.98
CA ALA A 12 14.44 -1.20 -11.21
C ALA A 12 14.83 -0.04 -12.14
N GLU A 13 14.09 1.06 -12.03
CA GLU A 13 14.26 2.27 -12.82
C GLU A 13 14.17 3.46 -11.86
N PRO A 14 15.28 4.18 -11.61
CA PRO A 14 15.26 5.32 -10.70
C PRO A 14 14.25 6.38 -11.13
N GLN A 15 13.35 6.74 -10.22
CA GLN A 15 12.31 7.73 -10.43
C GLN A 15 12.78 9.10 -9.93
N THR A 16 12.42 10.17 -10.63
CA THR A 16 12.67 11.53 -10.15
C THR A 16 11.39 12.08 -9.53
N ILE A 17 11.21 11.85 -8.23
CA ILE A 17 10.02 12.25 -7.48
C ILE A 17 10.32 13.55 -6.70
N ASP A 18 9.50 14.58 -6.90
CA ASP A 18 9.48 15.73 -5.99
C ASP A 18 8.68 15.37 -4.74
N TRP A 19 9.38 14.84 -3.73
CA TRP A 19 8.75 14.44 -2.48
C TRP A 19 8.11 15.60 -1.73
N ALA A 20 8.62 16.83 -1.87
CA ALA A 20 8.01 17.98 -1.21
C ALA A 20 6.64 18.30 -1.83
N GLU A 21 6.52 18.21 -3.16
CA GLU A 21 5.24 18.34 -3.86
C GLU A 21 4.29 17.20 -3.50
N VAL A 22 4.76 15.94 -3.52
CA VAL A 22 3.94 14.77 -3.18
C VAL A 22 3.41 14.86 -1.75
N GLU A 23 4.27 15.13 -0.76
CA GLU A 23 3.89 15.23 0.65
C GLU A 23 2.98 16.43 0.92
N ALA A 24 3.15 17.54 0.19
CA ALA A 24 2.24 18.68 0.26
C ALA A 24 0.85 18.35 -0.33
N ALA A 25 0.80 17.64 -1.46
CA ALA A 25 -0.44 17.18 -2.07
C ALA A 25 -1.15 16.11 -1.20
N TYR A 26 -0.37 15.28 -0.51
CA TYR A 26 -0.86 14.26 0.42
C TYR A 26 -1.27 14.83 1.78
N GLY A 27 -0.67 15.94 2.21
CA GLY A 27 -0.89 16.51 3.55
C GLY A 27 -0.14 15.79 4.68
N ALA A 28 0.76 14.87 4.37
CA ALA A 28 1.61 14.18 5.35
C ALA A 28 2.92 13.67 4.71
N PRO A 29 4.02 13.62 5.48
CA PRO A 29 5.24 12.94 5.07
C PRO A 29 5.00 11.42 4.96
N LEU A 30 5.53 10.79 3.91
CA LEU A 30 5.38 9.36 3.68
C LEU A 30 6.52 8.55 4.34
N PRO A 31 6.27 7.27 4.68
CA PRO A 31 7.29 6.39 5.25
C PRO A 31 8.54 6.28 4.39
N ALA A 32 9.73 6.29 5.01
CA ALA A 32 11.00 6.31 4.29
C ALA A 32 11.25 5.04 3.46
N ASP A 33 10.73 3.90 3.90
CA ASP A 33 10.79 2.62 3.19
C ASP A 33 9.92 2.62 1.92
N TYR A 34 8.73 3.22 1.97
CA TYR A 34 7.92 3.45 0.76
C TYR A 34 8.61 4.42 -0.20
N ARG A 35 9.18 5.52 0.30
CA ARG A 35 9.92 6.47 -0.54
C ARG A 35 11.10 5.80 -1.24
N ALA A 36 11.86 4.96 -0.53
CA ALA A 36 12.95 4.19 -1.12
C ALA A 36 12.47 3.22 -2.22
N TYR A 37 11.30 2.60 -2.06
CA TYR A 37 10.66 1.82 -3.13
C TYR A 37 10.32 2.70 -4.34
N ALA A 38 9.58 3.78 -4.12
CA ALA A 38 9.11 4.66 -5.19
C ALA A 38 10.26 5.39 -5.91
N ASP A 39 11.35 5.71 -5.21
CA ASP A 39 12.56 6.28 -5.84
C ASP A 39 13.28 5.27 -6.74
N ALA A 40 13.12 3.96 -6.50
CA ALA A 40 13.84 2.91 -7.21
C ALA A 40 13.00 2.17 -8.27
N TYR A 41 11.68 2.25 -8.18
CA TYR A 41 10.75 1.50 -9.02
C TYR A 41 9.55 2.36 -9.42
N PRO A 42 9.02 2.19 -10.65
CA PRO A 42 7.71 2.73 -11.00
C PRO A 42 6.60 1.98 -10.24
N ALA A 43 5.33 2.30 -10.52
CA ALA A 43 4.22 1.46 -10.08
C ALA A 43 4.45 0.01 -10.53
N LEU A 44 4.27 -0.92 -9.59
CA LEU A 44 4.46 -2.35 -9.83
C LEU A 44 3.16 -3.10 -9.65
N GLU A 45 3.03 -4.14 -10.47
CA GLU A 45 2.05 -5.19 -10.30
C GLU A 45 2.76 -6.51 -10.00
N LEU A 46 2.31 -7.21 -8.96
CA LEU A 46 2.92 -8.44 -8.48
C LEU A 46 1.95 -9.61 -8.66
N ASP A 47 2.46 -10.67 -9.27
CA ASP A 47 1.75 -11.89 -9.67
C ASP A 47 0.47 -11.67 -10.48
N SER A 48 0.35 -10.51 -11.14
CA SER A 48 -0.90 -10.07 -11.76
C SER A 48 -2.09 -10.01 -10.79
N GLN A 49 -1.82 -9.77 -9.50
CA GLN A 49 -2.83 -9.72 -8.44
C GLN A 49 -2.71 -8.45 -7.61
N PHE A 50 -1.51 -8.06 -7.21
CA PHE A 50 -1.29 -6.93 -6.32
C PHE A 50 -0.81 -5.70 -7.09
N VAL A 51 -1.38 -4.53 -6.84
CA VAL A 51 -0.90 -3.25 -7.38
C VAL A 51 -0.36 -2.37 -6.24
N ILE A 52 0.92 -2.00 -6.32
CA ILE A 52 1.49 -0.98 -5.45
C ILE A 52 1.25 0.38 -6.09
N ARG A 53 0.51 1.25 -5.40
CA ARG A 53 0.21 2.58 -5.92
C ARG A 53 1.46 3.46 -5.85
N HIS A 54 1.66 4.30 -6.87
CA HIS A 54 2.86 5.13 -7.03
C HIS A 54 2.50 6.61 -7.27
N PRO A 55 3.29 7.59 -6.78
CA PRO A 55 2.96 9.01 -6.95
C PRO A 55 3.01 9.47 -8.41
N LEU A 56 3.93 8.91 -9.20
CA LEU A 56 4.13 9.25 -10.61
C LEU A 56 3.32 8.40 -11.60
N SER A 57 2.50 7.45 -11.15
CA SER A 57 1.74 6.60 -12.07
C SER A 57 0.79 7.45 -12.93
N LYS A 58 0.79 7.25 -14.26
CA LYS A 58 -0.20 7.88 -15.15
C LYS A 58 -1.53 7.13 -15.17
N ASN A 59 -1.54 5.87 -14.76
CA ASN A 59 -2.75 5.10 -14.59
C ASN A 59 -3.48 5.56 -13.31
N THR A 60 -4.69 6.09 -13.48
CA THR A 60 -5.49 6.63 -12.36
C THR A 60 -5.79 5.58 -11.28
N THR A 61 -5.87 4.29 -11.64
CA THR A 61 -6.10 3.20 -10.66
C THR A 61 -4.86 2.83 -9.85
N SER A 62 -3.67 3.18 -10.34
CA SER A 62 -2.37 2.92 -9.69
C SER A 62 -1.74 4.19 -9.12
N LYS A 63 -2.40 5.34 -9.25
CA LYS A 63 -1.92 6.61 -8.75
C LYS A 63 -2.24 6.75 -7.28
N LEU A 64 -1.21 6.98 -6.45
CA LEU A 64 -1.32 7.02 -5.00
C LEU A 64 -2.42 7.99 -4.56
N VAL A 65 -2.31 9.29 -4.92
CA VAL A 65 -3.22 10.36 -4.44
C VAL A 65 -4.67 10.17 -4.91
N GLU A 66 -4.88 9.95 -6.21
CA GLU A 66 -6.21 9.95 -6.80
C GLU A 66 -7.00 8.70 -6.38
N CYS A 67 -6.41 7.53 -6.54
CA CYS A 67 -7.03 6.29 -6.08
C CYS A 67 -7.22 6.28 -4.56
N GLY A 68 -6.27 6.84 -3.80
CA GLY A 68 -6.40 6.98 -2.35
C GLY A 68 -7.64 7.79 -1.93
N LYS A 69 -8.00 8.83 -2.68
CA LYS A 69 -9.22 9.63 -2.39
C LYS A 69 -10.49 8.84 -2.64
N ASP A 70 -10.56 8.12 -3.75
CA ASP A 70 -11.74 7.31 -4.10
C ASP A 70 -11.98 6.20 -3.08
N VAL A 71 -10.90 5.53 -2.65
CA VAL A 71 -10.97 4.52 -1.59
C VAL A 71 -11.45 5.15 -0.27
N LEU A 72 -10.85 6.28 0.14
CA LEU A 72 -11.27 6.96 1.38
C LEU A 72 -12.73 7.43 1.34
N GLU A 73 -13.24 7.87 0.18
CA GLU A 73 -14.64 8.24 0.02
C GLU A 73 -15.57 7.02 0.19
N ALA A 74 -15.20 5.87 -0.39
CA ALA A 74 -15.94 4.62 -0.22
C ALA A 74 -16.01 4.19 1.25
N PHE A 75 -14.87 4.20 1.96
CA PHE A 75 -14.82 3.88 3.39
C PHE A 75 -15.53 4.93 4.25
N ALA A 76 -15.55 6.21 3.86
CA ALA A 76 -16.33 7.24 4.55
C ALA A 76 -17.84 6.99 4.38
N GLY A 77 -18.28 6.54 3.20
CA GLY A 77 -19.64 6.05 2.97
C GLY A 77 -19.98 4.89 3.91
N GLY A 78 -19.16 3.85 3.89
CA GLY A 78 -19.30 2.67 4.76
C GLY A 78 -19.33 3.03 6.25
N ARG A 79 -18.44 3.90 6.72
CA ARG A 79 -18.38 4.34 8.13
C ARG A 79 -19.64 5.11 8.57
N ARG A 80 -20.26 5.88 7.66
CA ARG A 80 -21.51 6.62 7.95
C ARG A 80 -22.70 5.68 8.09
N GLU A 81 -22.73 4.60 7.31
CA GLU A 81 -23.85 3.65 7.29
C GLU A 81 -23.68 2.53 8.33
N PHE A 82 -22.46 2.03 8.49
CA PHE A 82 -22.06 0.90 9.35
C PHE A 82 -20.76 1.24 10.09
N PRO A 83 -20.80 2.09 11.13
CA PRO A 83 -19.61 2.54 11.85
C PRO A 83 -18.81 1.39 12.47
N GLU A 84 -19.46 0.30 12.86
CA GLU A 84 -18.82 -0.91 13.38
C GLU A 84 -17.99 -1.68 12.33
N ALA A 85 -18.33 -1.56 11.04
CA ALA A 85 -17.60 -2.23 9.96
C ALA A 85 -16.31 -1.48 9.55
N VAL A 86 -16.23 -0.18 9.88
CA VAL A 86 -15.06 0.67 9.62
C VAL A 86 -14.61 1.32 10.95
N PRO A 87 -13.96 0.54 11.85
CA PRO A 87 -13.62 0.99 13.20
C PRO A 87 -12.40 1.93 13.26
N TYR A 88 -11.94 2.46 12.12
CA TYR A 88 -10.76 3.30 12.01
C TYR A 88 -11.11 4.75 11.66
N PRO A 89 -10.31 5.72 12.14
CA PRO A 89 -10.30 7.06 11.55
C PRO A 89 -9.89 6.97 10.08
N LEU A 90 -10.28 7.97 9.29
CA LEU A 90 -9.89 8.05 7.88
C LEU A 90 -8.95 9.24 7.70
N PHE A 91 -7.84 9.06 7.00
CA PHE A 91 -6.89 10.15 6.78
C PHE A 91 -7.61 11.35 6.12
N PRO A 92 -7.39 12.60 6.58
CA PRO A 92 -6.31 13.08 7.45
C PRO A 92 -6.62 13.09 8.96
N GLU A 93 -7.66 12.40 9.44
CA GLU A 93 -7.88 12.25 10.88
C GLU A 93 -6.66 11.56 11.53
N PRO A 94 -6.20 11.99 12.73
CA PRO A 94 -5.05 11.38 13.39
C PRO A 94 -5.22 9.87 13.59
N GLY A 95 -4.21 9.08 13.19
CA GLY A 95 -4.30 7.63 13.23
C GLY A 95 -5.14 7.02 12.10
N GLY A 96 -5.56 7.82 11.13
CA GLY A 96 -6.44 7.38 10.07
C GLY A 96 -5.77 6.49 9.03
N LEU A 97 -6.61 5.74 8.30
CA LEU A 97 -6.20 4.89 7.20
C LEU A 97 -5.76 5.72 6.01
N LEU A 98 -4.63 5.36 5.41
CA LEU A 98 -4.10 5.96 4.19
C LEU A 98 -3.84 4.86 3.14
N PRO A 99 -4.60 4.79 2.03
CA PRO A 99 -4.48 3.70 1.07
C PRO A 99 -3.16 3.76 0.28
N TRP A 100 -2.51 2.62 0.08
CA TRP A 100 -1.25 2.52 -0.68
C TRP A 100 -1.17 1.34 -1.65
N GLY A 101 -2.04 0.35 -1.50
CA GLY A 101 -2.10 -0.79 -2.40
C GLY A 101 -3.49 -1.42 -2.41
N SER A 102 -3.71 -2.26 -3.40
CA SER A 102 -4.89 -3.12 -3.50
C SER A 102 -4.53 -4.37 -4.28
N ASP A 103 -5.29 -5.43 -4.08
CA ASP A 103 -5.24 -6.60 -4.95
C ASP A 103 -6.55 -6.86 -5.70
N TYR A 104 -6.49 -7.78 -6.66
CA TYR A 104 -7.63 -8.17 -7.48
C TYR A 104 -8.59 -9.14 -6.80
N ASP A 105 -8.22 -9.67 -5.63
CA ASP A 105 -9.14 -10.43 -4.78
C ASP A 105 -10.04 -9.51 -3.95
N GLY A 106 -9.77 -8.20 -3.98
CA GLY A 106 -10.59 -7.15 -3.39
C GLY A 106 -10.08 -6.64 -2.06
N ALA A 107 -8.84 -6.96 -1.69
CA ALA A 107 -8.23 -6.40 -0.50
C ALA A 107 -7.68 -5.00 -0.76
N ASP A 108 -7.90 -4.10 0.20
CA ASP A 108 -7.26 -2.79 0.26
C ASP A 108 -6.21 -2.74 1.37
N TYR A 109 -5.07 -2.13 1.07
CA TYR A 109 -3.92 -2.04 1.97
C TYR A 109 -3.68 -0.58 2.35
N PHE A 110 -3.57 -0.34 3.65
CA PHE A 110 -3.51 0.98 4.24
C PHE A 110 -2.30 1.14 5.16
N TRP A 111 -1.75 2.35 5.24
CA TRP A 111 -0.95 2.75 6.38
C TRP A 111 -1.90 3.26 7.46
N ARG A 112 -1.66 2.87 8.71
CA ARG A 112 -2.29 3.53 9.86
C ARG A 112 -1.43 4.70 10.29
N THR A 113 -1.92 5.91 10.09
CA THR A 113 -1.16 7.15 10.26
C THR A 113 -1.04 7.61 11.72
N ALA A 114 -0.72 6.68 12.61
CA ALA A 114 -0.57 6.93 14.05
C ALA A 114 0.91 7.21 14.37
N GLY A 115 1.19 8.37 14.99
CA GLY A 115 2.56 8.76 15.33
C GLY A 115 3.36 9.21 14.11
N ARG A 116 4.67 8.98 14.14
CA ARG A 116 5.57 9.40 13.05
C ARG A 116 5.46 8.46 11.85
N PRO A 117 5.78 8.90 10.61
CA PRO A 117 5.69 8.04 9.42
C PRO A 117 6.47 6.72 9.53
N GLY A 118 7.62 6.71 10.21
CA GLY A 118 8.39 5.48 10.45
C GLY A 118 7.81 4.53 11.50
N GLU A 119 6.73 4.93 12.18
CA GLU A 119 5.99 4.15 13.19
C GLU A 119 4.66 3.62 12.64
N TRP A 120 4.29 4.01 11.41
CA TRP A 120 3.04 3.60 10.79
C TRP A 120 3.04 2.10 10.53
N THR A 121 1.93 1.45 10.89
CA THR A 121 1.69 0.02 10.66
C THR A 121 0.83 -0.19 9.42
N ILE A 122 0.72 -1.44 8.95
CA ILE A 122 -0.19 -1.80 7.87
C ILE A 122 -1.51 -2.31 8.43
N ALA A 123 -2.61 -1.84 7.84
CA ALA A 123 -3.92 -2.46 7.98
C ALA A 123 -4.37 -2.98 6.61
N VAL A 124 -5.03 -4.13 6.61
CA VAL A 124 -5.57 -4.78 5.41
C VAL A 124 -7.05 -5.02 5.65
N PHE A 125 -7.86 -4.69 4.65
CA PHE A 125 -9.30 -4.97 4.64
C PHE A 125 -9.62 -5.86 3.47
N GLU A 126 -10.30 -6.97 3.72
CA GLU A 126 -10.78 -7.90 2.71
C GLU A 126 -12.05 -8.58 3.25
N SER A 127 -13.05 -8.78 2.41
CA SER A 127 -14.27 -9.53 2.78
C SER A 127 -14.93 -9.12 4.11
N ALA A 128 -14.96 -7.81 4.41
CA ALA A 128 -15.50 -7.22 5.65
C ALA A 128 -14.72 -7.54 6.95
N GLU A 129 -13.52 -8.08 6.83
CA GLU A 129 -12.61 -8.36 7.94
C GLU A 129 -11.38 -7.45 7.88
N TRP A 130 -10.86 -7.10 9.05
CA TRP A 130 -9.67 -6.29 9.21
C TRP A 130 -8.55 -7.08 9.85
N TRP A 131 -7.34 -6.89 9.34
CA TRP A 131 -6.13 -7.43 9.95
C TRP A 131 -5.04 -6.36 9.98
N GLU A 132 -4.20 -6.42 11.02
CA GLU A 132 -3.09 -5.50 11.20
C GLU A 132 -1.77 -6.24 11.22
N PHE A 133 -0.80 -5.67 10.51
CA PHE A 133 0.58 -6.10 10.55
C PHE A 133 1.42 -5.07 11.33
N PRO A 134 2.11 -5.46 12.41
CA PRO A 134 2.84 -4.55 13.30
C PRO A 134 4.21 -4.14 12.72
N GLY A 135 4.22 -3.66 11.48
CA GLY A 135 5.41 -3.15 10.80
C GLY A 135 5.05 -2.25 9.62
N GLY A 136 6.07 -1.54 9.10
CA GLY A 136 5.93 -0.65 7.94
C GLY A 136 5.89 -1.38 6.60
N PHE A 137 5.87 -0.62 5.52
CA PHE A 137 5.76 -1.10 4.14
C PHE A 137 6.85 -2.14 3.78
N GLY A 138 8.12 -1.84 4.07
CA GLY A 138 9.23 -2.72 3.72
C GLY A 138 9.24 -4.01 4.54
N ALA A 139 8.85 -3.93 5.82
CA ALA A 139 8.73 -5.11 6.69
C ALA A 139 7.58 -6.02 6.23
N PHE A 140 6.44 -5.43 5.86
CA PHE A 140 5.30 -6.16 5.32
C PHE A 140 5.69 -6.96 4.08
N TRP A 141 6.33 -6.30 3.10
CA TRP A 141 6.79 -6.98 1.88
C TRP A 141 7.84 -8.06 2.14
N THR A 142 8.74 -7.86 3.11
CA THR A 142 9.74 -8.86 3.50
C THR A 142 9.10 -10.13 4.07
N GLU A 143 8.07 -9.98 4.91
CA GLU A 143 7.37 -11.14 5.48
C GLU A 143 6.45 -11.79 4.45
N LEU A 144 5.78 -10.99 3.61
CA LEU A 144 4.89 -11.48 2.56
C LEU A 144 5.65 -12.30 1.52
N ALA A 145 6.72 -11.75 0.94
CA ALA A 145 7.52 -12.44 -0.08
C ALA A 145 8.20 -13.72 0.45
N ALA A 146 8.43 -13.79 1.76
CA ALA A 146 8.96 -14.97 2.40
C ALA A 146 7.89 -16.01 2.80
N GLY A 147 6.61 -15.72 2.57
CA GLY A 147 5.49 -16.58 2.98
C GLY A 147 5.36 -16.71 4.49
N ARG A 148 5.72 -15.67 5.25
CA ARG A 148 5.70 -15.65 6.73
C ARG A 148 4.57 -14.81 7.32
N ILE A 149 3.64 -14.36 6.48
CA ILE A 149 2.42 -13.71 6.94
C ILE A 149 1.38 -14.78 7.31
N ASP A 150 0.96 -14.75 8.57
CA ASP A 150 -0.21 -15.47 9.08
C ASP A 150 -1.33 -14.45 9.28
N SER A 151 -2.35 -14.52 8.42
CA SER A 151 -3.41 -13.53 8.32
C SER A 151 -4.73 -14.21 7.93
N PRO A 152 -5.86 -13.81 8.53
CA PRO A 152 -7.18 -14.30 8.10
C PRO A 152 -7.64 -13.67 6.77
N VAL A 153 -7.05 -12.54 6.35
CA VAL A 153 -7.47 -11.75 5.17
C VAL A 153 -6.47 -11.80 4.00
N ILE A 154 -5.35 -12.49 4.17
CA ILE A 154 -4.38 -12.75 3.09
C ILE A 154 -4.26 -14.26 2.97
N ALA A 155 -4.67 -14.80 1.82
CA ALA A 155 -4.68 -16.24 1.60
C ALA A 155 -3.29 -16.88 1.80
N GLU A 156 -3.26 -18.10 2.33
CA GLU A 156 -2.01 -18.84 2.51
C GLU A 156 -1.30 -19.04 1.16
N GLY A 157 -0.03 -18.61 1.09
CA GLY A 157 0.75 -18.66 -0.14
C GLY A 157 0.30 -17.64 -1.19
N TYR A 158 -0.43 -16.59 -0.82
CA TYR A 158 -0.53 -15.38 -1.65
C TYR A 158 0.87 -14.81 -1.89
N LEU A 159 1.18 -14.46 -3.14
CA LEU A 159 2.54 -14.10 -3.59
C LEU A 159 3.59 -15.16 -3.23
N ARG A 160 3.44 -16.37 -3.78
CA ARG A 160 4.39 -17.48 -3.56
C ARG A 160 5.82 -17.08 -3.96
N PRO A 161 6.86 -17.63 -3.29
CA PRO A 161 8.23 -17.43 -3.73
C PRO A 161 8.40 -17.69 -5.22
N GLY A 162 8.94 -16.70 -5.94
CA GLY A 162 9.05 -16.71 -7.40
C GLY A 162 7.85 -16.11 -8.14
N TYR A 163 7.01 -15.31 -7.47
CA TYR A 163 5.97 -14.51 -8.10
C TYR A 163 6.55 -13.61 -9.19
N SER A 164 5.73 -13.30 -10.20
CA SER A 164 6.13 -12.38 -11.25
C SER A 164 6.04 -10.93 -10.79
N VAL A 165 6.93 -10.07 -11.29
CA VAL A 165 6.83 -8.62 -11.11
C VAL A 165 6.73 -7.97 -12.48
N ARG A 166 5.75 -7.10 -12.65
CA ARG A 166 5.54 -6.32 -13.88
C ARG A 166 5.52 -4.85 -13.55
N CYS A 167 6.18 -4.05 -14.37
CA CYS A 167 6.07 -2.61 -14.27
C CYS A 167 4.71 -2.22 -14.86
N VAL A 168 3.91 -1.47 -14.11
CA VAL A 168 2.62 -0.99 -14.60
C VAL A 168 2.92 0.00 -15.72
N GLY A 169 2.64 -0.42 -16.96
CA GLY A 169 2.86 0.40 -18.14
C GLY A 169 1.95 1.63 -18.12
N ASP A 170 2.53 2.76 -18.50
CA ASP A 170 1.80 3.99 -18.86
C ASP A 170 1.10 3.87 -20.21
#